data_AF-A0AAN8FBZ7-F1
#
_entry.id   AF-A0AAN8FBZ7-F1
#
_cell.length_a   1.000
_cell.length_b   1.000
_cell.length_c   1.000
_cell.angle_alpha   90.00
_cell.angle_beta   90.00
_cell.angle_gamma   90.00
#
_symmetry.space_group_name_H-M   'P 1'
#
loop_
_entity.id
_entity.type
_entity.pdbx_description
1 polymer ?
#
loop_
_entity_poly.entity_id
_entity_poly.type
_entity_poly.pdbx_seq_one_letter_code
_entity_poly.pdbx_strand_id
1 'polypeptide(L)'
;MASRNSLKDNAVSPLFTSVGIDAISGATYKAFKKLISFYNQPDAAQAELLTPEWQSAIDSFLDSVMNTLVMKKAQQFLIKRGIVTDNETFKTLLHSLWFSQYARETEVGSSGFESVFAGEILSRGASFDVIRFSNWLRFYELENLGQINYHGWFTKQRIDHCYPSTTDVVPKKRPGPPGSTGEPHRSDPTKRPNPAKDSNATGDLQ
;
A
#
# COMPACT_ATOMS: atom_id res chain seq x y z
N MET A 1 -5.89 -19.78 -14.89
CA MET A 1 -6.44 -18.45 -14.57
C MET A 1 -7.81 -18.66 -13.95
N ALA A 2 -8.06 -18.18 -12.74
CA ALA A 2 -9.43 -18.09 -12.24
C ALA A 2 -10.14 -17.04 -13.09
N SER A 3 -11.06 -17.49 -13.96
CA SER A 3 -11.87 -16.60 -14.79
C SER A 3 -12.83 -15.85 -13.88
N ARG A 4 -12.91 -14.52 -14.05
CA ARG A 4 -13.86 -13.62 -13.35
C ARG A 4 -15.33 -14.02 -13.57
N ASN A 5 -15.60 -14.95 -14.49
CA ASN A 5 -16.93 -15.46 -14.84
C ASN A 5 -17.34 -16.78 -14.18
N SER A 6 -16.53 -17.39 -13.30
CA SER A 6 -17.06 -18.45 -12.44
C SER A 6 -17.55 -17.85 -11.13
N LEU A 7 -18.82 -17.44 -11.08
CA LEU A 7 -19.60 -17.25 -9.83
C LEU A 7 -19.75 -18.57 -9.04
N LYS A 8 -19.08 -19.63 -9.49
CA LYS A 8 -19.04 -20.92 -8.84
C LYS A 8 -18.39 -20.75 -7.48
N ASP A 9 -19.19 -20.94 -6.45
CA ASP A 9 -18.71 -21.13 -5.10
C ASP A 9 -17.90 -22.44 -5.05
N ASN A 10 -16.60 -22.33 -4.77
CA ASN A 10 -15.71 -23.48 -4.62
C ASN A 10 -15.42 -23.81 -3.14
N ALA A 11 -16.06 -23.10 -2.21
CA ALA A 11 -15.91 -23.29 -0.78
C ALA A 11 -17.30 -23.16 -0.09
N VAL A 12 -18.02 -24.27 -0.04
CA VAL A 12 -19.40 -24.35 0.51
C VAL A 12 -19.48 -23.98 2.00
N SER A 13 -18.34 -23.86 2.69
CA SER A 13 -18.27 -23.52 4.12
C SER A 13 -17.51 -22.21 4.32
N PRO A 14 -17.84 -21.45 5.39
CA PRO A 14 -17.07 -20.27 5.80
C PRO A 14 -15.57 -20.58 5.93
N LEU A 15 -14.72 -19.57 5.72
CA LEU A 15 -13.29 -19.69 5.93
C LEU A 15 -12.97 -19.97 7.41
N PHE A 16 -13.65 -19.26 8.32
CA PHE A 16 -13.46 -19.41 9.75
C PHE A 16 -14.54 -20.30 10.35
N THR A 17 -14.14 -21.39 10.99
CA THR A 17 -15.06 -22.21 11.82
C THR A 17 -15.29 -21.57 13.19
N SER A 18 -14.23 -21.03 13.79
CA SER A 18 -14.27 -20.23 15.01
C SER A 18 -12.94 -19.51 15.21
N VAL A 19 -12.95 -18.42 15.97
CA VAL A 19 -11.76 -17.78 16.52
C VAL A 19 -11.90 -17.79 18.05
N GLY A 20 -10.88 -18.30 18.74
CA GLY A 20 -10.89 -18.37 20.20
C GLY A 20 -11.11 -16.98 20.82
N ILE A 21 -12.11 -16.85 21.70
CA ILE A 21 -12.50 -15.56 22.30
C ILE A 21 -11.32 -14.90 23.00
N ASP A 22 -10.49 -15.68 23.69
CA ASP A 22 -9.31 -15.19 24.39
C ASP A 22 -8.24 -14.61 23.46
N ALA A 23 -8.15 -15.11 22.21
CA ALA A 23 -7.22 -14.58 21.22
C ALA A 23 -7.58 -13.16 20.75
N ILE A 24 -8.85 -12.77 20.90
CA ILE A 24 -9.38 -11.47 20.44
C ILE A 24 -10.03 -10.65 21.57
N SER A 25 -9.71 -10.98 22.84
CA SER A 25 -10.23 -10.30 24.03
C SER A 25 -9.30 -9.23 24.59
N GLY A 26 -8.07 -9.17 24.08
CA GLY A 26 -7.05 -8.20 24.49
C GLY A 26 -7.45 -6.75 24.24
N ALA A 27 -6.81 -5.83 24.98
CA ALA A 27 -7.14 -4.40 24.93
C ALA A 27 -7.00 -3.79 23.51
N THR A 28 -6.04 -4.24 22.72
CA THR A 28 -5.85 -3.80 21.34
C THR A 28 -7.00 -4.23 20.43
N TYR A 29 -7.43 -5.49 20.54
CA TYR A 29 -8.58 -6.02 19.82
C TYR A 29 -9.89 -5.33 20.19
N LYS A 30 -10.11 -5.05 21.49
CA LYS A 30 -11.29 -4.30 21.95
C LYS A 30 -11.32 -2.89 21.38
N ALA A 31 -10.19 -2.17 21.43
CA ALA A 31 -10.10 -0.84 20.86
C ALA A 31 -10.27 -0.85 19.33
N PHE A 32 -9.68 -1.82 18.65
CA PHE A 32 -9.87 -2.03 17.21
C PHE A 32 -11.34 -2.26 16.87
N LYS A 33 -12.03 -3.17 17.56
CA LYS A 33 -13.46 -3.46 17.35
C LYS A 33 -14.35 -2.24 17.55
N LYS A 34 -14.06 -1.43 18.57
CA LYS A 34 -14.77 -0.16 18.79
C LYS A 34 -14.54 0.83 17.64
N LEU A 35 -13.33 0.91 17.12
CA LEU A 35 -13.01 1.81 16.01
C LEU A 35 -13.60 1.32 14.69
N ILE A 36 -13.50 0.02 14.41
CA ILE A 36 -13.92 -0.56 13.13
C ILE A 36 -15.44 -0.51 12.94
N SER A 37 -16.23 -0.41 14.01
CA SER A 37 -17.69 -0.30 13.93
C SER A 37 -18.18 1.03 13.35
N PHE A 38 -17.33 2.05 13.28
CA PHE A 38 -17.68 3.30 12.61
C PHE A 38 -17.56 3.18 11.07
N TYR A 39 -16.71 2.29 10.57
CA TYR A 39 -16.49 2.07 9.14
C TYR A 39 -17.52 1.11 8.54
N ASN A 40 -18.76 1.58 8.38
CA ASN A 40 -19.84 0.79 7.79
C ASN A 40 -19.81 0.80 6.26
N GLN A 41 -19.43 1.93 5.65
CA GLN A 41 -19.30 2.11 4.20
C GLN A 41 -18.05 2.94 3.88
N PRO A 42 -16.84 2.37 4.05
CA PRO A 42 -15.58 3.04 3.77
C PRO A 42 -15.36 3.22 2.26
N ASP A 43 -16.00 4.24 1.69
CA ASP A 43 -16.01 4.55 0.27
C ASP A 43 -14.88 5.53 -0.09
N ALA A 44 -14.00 5.10 -0.99
CA ALA A 44 -12.88 5.90 -1.47
C ALA A 44 -13.29 7.24 -2.12
N ALA A 45 -14.56 7.38 -2.52
CA ALA A 45 -15.11 8.59 -3.12
C ALA A 45 -15.91 9.47 -2.14
N GLN A 46 -15.98 9.10 -0.85
CA GLN A 46 -16.74 9.85 0.15
C GLN A 46 -15.93 10.08 1.43
N ALA A 47 -15.74 11.34 1.79
CA ALA A 47 -15.04 11.71 3.01
C ALA A 47 -15.82 11.27 4.26
N GLU A 48 -15.11 10.65 5.19
CA GLU A 48 -15.66 10.28 6.49
C GLU A 48 -15.88 11.53 7.36
N LEU A 49 -17.06 11.65 7.96
CA LEU A 49 -17.36 12.72 8.91
C LEU A 49 -17.06 12.24 10.33
N LEU A 50 -15.87 12.57 10.83
CA LEU A 50 -15.42 12.13 12.14
C LEU A 50 -16.22 12.82 13.26
N THR A 51 -17.04 12.04 13.96
CA THR A 51 -17.72 12.49 15.19
C THR A 51 -16.74 12.50 16.38
N PRO A 52 -17.07 13.21 17.48
CA PRO A 52 -16.25 13.17 18.69
C PRO A 52 -16.02 11.75 19.24
N GLU A 53 -17.02 10.88 19.14
CA GLU A 53 -16.94 9.48 19.59
C GLU A 53 -15.99 8.67 18.70
N TRP A 54 -16.02 8.92 17.38
CA TRP A 54 -15.10 8.30 16.43
C TRP A 54 -13.66 8.75 16.73
N GLN A 55 -13.45 10.06 16.89
CA GLN A 55 -12.13 10.59 17.25
C GLN A 55 -11.62 9.99 18.57
N SER A 56 -12.47 9.87 19.58
CA SER A 56 -12.13 9.18 20.84
C SER A 56 -11.78 7.70 20.64
N ALA A 57 -12.44 7.01 19.71
CA ALA A 57 -12.12 5.62 19.36
C ALA A 57 -10.77 5.50 18.65
N ILE A 58 -10.43 6.44 17.76
CA ILE A 58 -9.10 6.54 17.12
C ILE A 58 -8.03 6.71 18.19
N ASP A 59 -8.20 7.67 19.09
CA ASP A 59 -7.23 7.95 20.15
C ASP A 59 -7.04 6.76 21.08
N SER A 60 -8.14 6.12 21.49
CA SER A 60 -8.12 4.91 22.32
C SER A 60 -7.40 3.75 21.63
N PHE A 61 -7.60 3.59 20.31
CA PHE A 61 -6.90 2.58 19.53
C PHE A 61 -5.40 2.85 19.47
N LEU A 62 -5.00 4.08 19.14
CA LEU A 62 -3.60 4.49 19.11
C LEU A 62 -2.91 4.28 20.46
N ASP A 63 -3.52 4.70 21.56
CA ASP A 63 -2.95 4.52 22.91
C ASP A 63 -2.78 3.03 23.25
N SER A 64 -3.78 2.20 22.91
CA SER A 64 -3.75 0.76 23.15
C SER A 64 -2.63 0.08 22.36
N VAL A 65 -2.48 0.38 21.06
CA VAL A 65 -1.42 -0.24 20.24
C VAL A 65 -0.05 0.27 20.63
N MET A 66 0.11 1.57 20.92
CA MET A 66 1.39 2.17 21.31
C MET A 66 1.93 1.60 22.63
N ASN A 67 1.07 1.14 23.53
CA ASN A 67 1.51 0.50 24.77
C ASN A 67 2.11 -0.90 24.58
N THR A 68 1.94 -1.52 23.41
CA THR A 68 2.49 -2.86 23.12
C THR A 68 4.01 -2.84 22.97
N LEU A 69 4.66 -3.97 23.24
CA LEU A 69 6.11 -4.12 23.04
C LEU A 69 6.51 -3.91 21.57
N VAL A 70 5.67 -4.35 20.62
CA VAL A 70 5.92 -4.19 19.18
C VAL A 70 5.97 -2.72 18.80
N MET A 71 4.99 -1.93 19.22
CA MET A 71 4.96 -0.50 18.91
C MET A 71 6.03 0.29 19.67
N LYS A 72 6.38 -0.10 20.91
CA LYS A 72 7.53 0.48 21.62
C LYS A 72 8.84 0.24 20.87
N LYS A 73 9.05 -0.94 20.28
CA LYS A 73 10.22 -1.22 19.42
C LYS A 73 10.18 -0.40 18.13
N ALA A 74 9.03 -0.26 17.49
CA ALA A 74 8.86 0.57 16.30
C ALA A 74 9.18 2.05 16.61
N GLN A 75 8.66 2.58 17.72
CA GLN A 75 8.96 3.93 18.19
C GLN A 75 10.47 4.12 18.41
N GLN A 76 11.12 3.21 19.15
CA GLN A 76 12.56 3.29 19.39
C GLN A 76 13.38 3.28 18.09
N PHE A 77 12.95 2.50 17.10
CA PHE A 77 13.57 2.52 15.79
C PHE A 77 13.42 3.88 15.10
N LEU A 78 12.23 4.47 15.11
CA LEU A 78 11.96 5.77 14.49
C LEU A 78 12.67 6.92 15.22
N ILE A 79 12.81 6.86 16.54
CA ILE A 79 13.62 7.79 17.34
C ILE A 79 15.09 7.73 16.89
N LYS A 80 15.65 6.52 16.75
CA LYS A 80 17.03 6.33 16.25
C LYS A 80 17.23 6.84 14.82
N ARG A 81 16.16 6.93 14.02
CA ARG A 81 16.17 7.51 12.67
C ARG A 81 15.95 9.02 12.64
N GLY A 82 15.69 9.65 13.80
CA GLY A 82 15.40 11.08 13.88
C GLY A 82 14.04 11.47 13.29
N ILE A 83 13.10 10.52 13.18
CA ILE A 83 11.77 10.75 12.58
C ILE A 83 10.76 11.24 13.63
N VAL A 84 10.87 10.75 14.86
CA VAL A 84 10.04 11.16 16.02
C VAL A 84 10.94 11.36 17.23
N THR A 85 10.51 12.17 18.21
CA THR A 85 11.32 12.50 19.40
C THR A 85 10.82 11.81 20.66
N ASP A 86 9.53 11.52 20.75
CA ASP A 86 8.84 11.12 21.97
C ASP A 86 7.52 10.38 21.65
N ASN A 87 6.68 10.20 22.66
CA ASN A 87 5.38 9.54 22.52
C ASN A 87 4.35 10.39 21.77
N GLU A 88 4.38 11.70 21.95
CA GLU A 88 3.41 12.61 21.34
C GLU A 88 3.65 12.71 19.84
N THR A 89 4.89 12.99 19.43
CA THR A 89 5.29 13.02 18.02
C THR A 89 5.08 11.68 17.31
N PHE A 90 5.26 10.56 18.01
CA PHE A 90 4.94 9.24 17.45
C PHE A 90 3.42 9.04 17.28
N LYS A 91 2.60 9.44 18.27
CA LYS A 91 1.14 9.37 18.15
C LYS A 91 0.63 10.26 17.01
N THR A 92 1.16 11.49 16.89
CA THR A 92 0.83 12.41 15.79
C THR A 92 1.21 11.83 14.44
N LEU A 93 2.39 11.22 14.32
CA LEU A 93 2.81 10.55 13.08
C LEU A 93 1.87 9.40 12.72
N LEU A 94 1.51 8.55 13.68
CA LEU A 94 0.57 7.45 13.46
C LEU A 94 -0.82 7.96 13.10
N HIS A 95 -1.29 9.01 13.77
CA HIS A 95 -2.58 9.63 13.47
C HIS A 95 -2.61 10.14 12.03
N SER A 96 -1.59 10.91 11.65
CA SER A 96 -1.47 11.43 10.29
C SER A 96 -1.39 10.31 9.25
N LEU A 97 -0.51 9.32 9.47
CA LEU A 97 -0.28 8.23 8.52
C LEU A 97 -1.55 7.38 8.27
N TRP A 98 -2.33 7.11 9.31
CA TRP A 98 -3.42 6.15 9.23
C TRP A 98 -4.79 6.80 9.05
N PHE A 99 -5.04 7.97 9.65
CA PHE A 99 -6.39 8.55 9.74
C PHE A 99 -6.54 9.87 8.98
N SER A 100 -5.47 10.42 8.40
CA SER A 100 -5.65 11.55 7.47
C SER A 100 -6.32 11.05 6.20
N GLN A 101 -7.42 11.69 5.83
CA GLN A 101 -8.12 11.41 4.59
C GLN A 101 -7.41 12.10 3.42
N TYR A 102 -7.37 11.42 2.27
CA TYR A 102 -6.75 11.91 1.06
C TYR A 102 -7.56 11.52 -0.18
N ALA A 103 -7.36 12.26 -1.26
CA ALA A 103 -7.90 11.94 -2.57
C ALA A 103 -6.95 11.02 -3.34
N ARG A 104 -7.50 10.06 -4.06
CA ARG A 104 -6.76 9.20 -5.00
C ARG A 104 -6.74 9.73 -6.41
N GLU A 105 -7.86 10.31 -6.82
CA GLU A 105 -8.01 10.97 -8.12
C GLU A 105 -8.50 12.40 -7.89
N THR A 106 -9.80 12.57 -7.60
CA THR A 106 -10.42 13.87 -7.34
C THR A 106 -11.08 13.93 -5.97
N GLU A 107 -11.82 12.88 -5.62
CA GLU A 107 -12.60 12.83 -4.39
C GLU A 107 -11.74 12.43 -3.19
N VAL A 108 -11.94 13.14 -2.08
CA VAL A 108 -11.39 12.78 -0.77
C VAL A 108 -12.33 11.76 -0.14
N GLY A 109 -11.79 10.59 0.20
CA GLY A 109 -12.56 9.52 0.83
C GLY A 109 -11.74 8.32 1.27
N SER A 110 -10.43 8.30 0.95
CA SER A 110 -9.53 7.24 1.38
C SER A 110 -8.74 7.66 2.61
N SER A 111 -8.52 6.73 3.54
CA SER A 111 -7.48 6.79 4.56
C SER A 111 -6.59 5.54 4.56
N GLY A 112 -5.43 5.63 5.21
CA GLY A 112 -4.55 4.46 5.38
C GLY A 112 -5.24 3.36 6.19
N PHE A 113 -6.06 3.74 7.18
CA PHE A 113 -6.75 2.81 8.04
C PHE A 113 -7.85 2.05 7.28
N GLU A 114 -8.66 2.73 6.47
CA GLU A 114 -9.67 2.07 5.62
C GLU A 114 -9.02 1.06 4.68
N SER A 115 -8.01 1.53 3.97
CA SER A 115 -7.24 0.79 2.98
C SER A 115 -6.70 -0.55 3.48
N VAL A 116 -6.24 -0.59 4.74
CA VAL A 116 -5.52 -1.73 5.29
C VAL A 116 -6.39 -2.55 6.26
N PHE A 117 -7.23 -1.88 7.04
CA PHE A 117 -7.97 -2.48 8.15
C PHE A 117 -9.47 -2.61 7.91
N ALA A 118 -10.15 -1.53 7.50
CA ALA A 118 -11.62 -1.57 7.35
C ALA A 118 -12.07 -2.36 6.12
N GLY A 119 -11.23 -2.36 5.09
CA GLY A 119 -11.67 -2.63 3.73
C GLY A 119 -12.11 -1.34 3.09
N GLU A 120 -11.80 -1.14 1.82
CA GLU A 120 -12.24 0.02 1.08
C GLU A 120 -13.05 -0.43 -0.13
N ILE A 121 -14.17 0.25 -0.33
CA ILE A 121 -15.04 0.08 -1.49
C ILE A 121 -14.97 1.32 -2.39
N LEU A 122 -15.43 1.17 -3.61
CA LEU A 122 -15.71 2.28 -4.50
C LEU A 122 -17.13 2.15 -5.00
N SER A 123 -17.99 3.11 -4.65
CA SER A 123 -19.38 3.09 -5.14
C SER A 123 -19.46 3.28 -6.65
N ARG A 124 -20.36 2.52 -7.26
CA ARG A 124 -20.68 2.47 -8.68
C ARG A 124 -22.21 2.48 -8.82
N GLY A 125 -22.81 3.65 -8.66
CA GLY A 125 -24.27 3.82 -8.65
C GLY A 125 -24.90 3.02 -7.50
N ALA A 126 -25.76 2.05 -7.83
CA ALA A 126 -26.41 1.18 -6.84
C ALA A 126 -25.55 -0.04 -6.40
N SER A 127 -24.31 -0.14 -6.87
CA SER A 127 -23.37 -1.22 -6.58
C SER A 127 -22.04 -0.67 -6.08
N PHE A 128 -21.12 -1.53 -5.66
CA PHE A 128 -19.77 -1.13 -5.27
C PHE A 128 -18.74 -2.19 -5.68
N ASP A 129 -17.52 -1.75 -5.91
CA ASP A 129 -16.35 -2.62 -6.06
C ASP A 129 -15.58 -2.68 -4.73
N VAL A 130 -15.20 -3.86 -4.27
CA VAL A 130 -14.22 -3.99 -3.18
C VAL A 130 -12.83 -3.79 -3.77
N ILE A 131 -12.16 -2.71 -3.41
CA ILE A 131 -10.87 -2.33 -4.02
C ILE A 131 -9.68 -2.64 -3.12
N ARG A 132 -9.85 -2.69 -1.80
CA ARG A 132 -8.84 -3.20 -0.86
C ARG A 132 -9.51 -3.92 0.30
N PHE A 133 -9.06 -5.12 0.62
CA PHE A 133 -9.56 -5.88 1.76
C PHE A 133 -8.56 -6.97 2.13
N SER A 134 -7.88 -6.83 3.28
CA SER A 134 -6.80 -7.78 3.64
C SER A 134 -6.71 -8.12 5.12
N ASN A 135 -7.47 -7.44 5.98
CA ASN A 135 -7.43 -7.70 7.41
C ASN A 135 -8.24 -8.95 7.76
N TRP A 136 -7.57 -9.97 8.29
CA TRP A 136 -8.19 -11.26 8.61
C TRP A 136 -9.27 -11.14 9.69
N LEU A 137 -9.11 -10.23 10.66
CA LEU A 137 -10.07 -10.03 11.73
C LEU A 137 -11.34 -9.38 11.18
N ARG A 138 -11.20 -8.38 10.32
CA ARG A 138 -12.32 -7.77 9.60
C ARG A 138 -13.02 -8.78 8.70
N PHE A 139 -12.27 -9.63 7.99
CA PHE A 139 -12.84 -10.75 7.22
C PHE A 139 -13.70 -11.63 8.12
N TYR A 140 -13.15 -12.10 9.24
CA TYR A 140 -13.86 -12.92 10.21
C TYR A 140 -15.14 -12.25 10.73
N GLU A 141 -15.09 -10.96 11.07
CA GLU A 141 -16.24 -10.21 11.55
C GLU A 141 -17.34 -10.08 10.48
N LEU A 142 -16.98 -9.73 9.25
CA LEU A 142 -17.94 -9.61 8.15
C LEU A 142 -18.51 -10.98 7.73
N GLU A 143 -17.73 -12.06 7.81
CA GLU A 143 -18.19 -13.42 7.51
C GLU A 143 -19.22 -13.89 8.53
N ASN A 144 -18.98 -13.65 9.82
CA ASN A 144 -19.96 -13.94 10.87
C ASN A 144 -21.25 -13.13 10.75
N LEU A 145 -21.18 -11.93 10.16
CA LEU A 145 -22.35 -11.09 9.87
C LEU A 145 -23.05 -11.48 8.55
N GLY A 146 -22.52 -12.45 7.80
CA GLY A 146 -23.05 -12.84 6.48
C GLY A 146 -22.84 -11.80 5.38
N GLN A 147 -21.91 -10.85 5.57
CA GLN A 147 -21.64 -9.75 4.63
C GLN A 147 -20.54 -10.08 3.62
N ILE A 148 -19.79 -11.16 3.82
CA ILE A 148 -18.80 -11.66 2.87
C ILE A 148 -18.94 -13.18 2.71
N ASN A 149 -18.66 -13.68 1.50
CA ASN A 149 -18.62 -15.11 1.20
C ASN A 149 -17.19 -15.51 0.79
N TYR A 150 -16.66 -16.57 1.39
CA TYR A 150 -15.37 -17.13 1.01
C TYR A 150 -15.54 -18.08 -0.18
N HIS A 151 -14.86 -17.82 -1.30
CA HIS A 151 -14.98 -18.63 -2.53
C HIS A 151 -13.82 -19.63 -2.75
N GLY A 152 -12.91 -19.77 -1.78
CA GLY A 152 -11.73 -20.65 -1.89
C GLY A 152 -10.39 -19.92 -2.01
N TRP A 153 -9.31 -20.68 -2.20
CA TRP A 153 -7.94 -20.19 -2.33
C TRP A 153 -7.32 -20.67 -3.64
N PHE A 154 -6.25 -20.00 -4.09
CA PHE A 154 -5.51 -20.38 -5.29
C PHE A 154 -4.01 -20.41 -5.02
N THR A 155 -3.30 -21.36 -5.63
CA THR A 155 -1.83 -21.32 -5.71
C THR A 155 -1.41 -20.34 -6.79
N LYS A 156 -0.41 -19.51 -6.48
CA LYS A 156 0.28 -18.74 -7.51
C LYS A 156 0.94 -19.71 -8.49
N GLN A 157 0.56 -19.66 -9.77
CA GLN A 157 1.27 -20.41 -10.80
C GLN A 157 2.71 -19.87 -10.88
N ARG A 158 3.70 -20.77 -10.81
CA ARG A 158 5.05 -20.42 -11.23
C ARG A 158 5.00 -20.27 -12.75
N ILE A 159 5.35 -19.09 -13.23
CA ILE A 159 5.70 -18.94 -14.64
C ILE A 159 7.14 -19.40 -14.74
N ASP A 160 7.32 -20.69 -15.02
CA ASP A 160 8.62 -21.21 -15.41
C ASP A 160 8.96 -20.52 -16.73
N HIS A 161 9.82 -19.51 -16.65
CA HIS A 161 10.36 -18.85 -17.83
C HIS A 161 11.32 -19.85 -18.48
N CYS A 162 10.80 -20.72 -19.33
CA CYS A 162 11.60 -21.35 -20.36
C CYS A 162 11.99 -20.24 -21.35
N TYR A 163 13.07 -19.53 -21.03
CA TYR A 163 13.82 -18.83 -22.06
C TYR A 163 14.33 -19.93 -23.01
N PRO A 164 13.97 -19.93 -24.30
CA PRO A 164 14.63 -20.84 -25.23
C PRO A 164 16.12 -20.50 -25.18
N SER A 165 16.95 -21.49 -24.87
CA SER A 165 18.40 -21.38 -24.97
C SER A 165 18.74 -20.93 -26.39
N THR A 166 19.54 -19.88 -26.52
CA THR A 166 19.87 -19.17 -27.76
C THR A 166 20.69 -19.99 -28.77
N THR A 167 20.69 -21.32 -28.69
CA THR A 167 21.54 -22.19 -29.51
C THR A 167 20.92 -22.58 -30.87
N ASP A 168 19.65 -22.29 -31.14
CA ASP A 168 18.98 -22.73 -32.38
C ASP A 168 18.57 -21.59 -33.34
N VAL A 169 19.14 -20.38 -33.22
CA VAL A 169 18.90 -19.31 -34.20
C VAL A 169 19.96 -19.38 -35.31
N VAL A 170 19.60 -20.04 -36.42
CA VAL A 170 20.33 -19.94 -37.69
C VAL A 170 20.38 -18.46 -38.13
N PRO A 171 21.56 -17.86 -38.37
CA PRO A 171 21.65 -16.46 -38.74
C PRO A 171 21.03 -16.20 -40.12
N LYS A 172 19.89 -15.52 -40.17
CA LYS A 172 19.38 -14.93 -41.41
C LYS A 172 20.27 -13.73 -41.79
N LYS A 173 20.98 -13.83 -42.93
CA LYS A 173 21.72 -12.71 -43.54
C LYS A 173 20.78 -11.51 -43.74
N ARG A 174 21.12 -10.35 -43.19
CA ARG A 174 20.44 -9.08 -43.51
C ARG A 174 20.84 -8.62 -44.91
N PRO A 175 19.90 -8.11 -45.72
CA PRO A 175 20.25 -7.38 -46.95
C PRO A 175 20.99 -6.08 -46.60
N GLY A 176 22.01 -5.74 -47.39
CA GLY A 176 22.79 -4.50 -47.25
C GLY A 176 21.98 -3.24 -47.62
N PRO A 177 22.38 -2.07 -47.10
CA PRO A 177 21.64 -0.83 -47.29
C PRO A 177 21.91 -0.19 -48.67
N PRO A 178 20.91 0.48 -49.29
CA PRO A 178 21.14 1.31 -50.48
C PRO A 178 21.89 2.61 -50.14
N GLY A 179 22.70 3.08 -51.08
CA GLY A 179 23.69 4.14 -50.93
C GLY A 179 23.17 5.55 -50.62
N SER A 180 24.10 6.35 -50.10
CA SER A 180 23.97 7.71 -49.57
C SER A 180 23.70 8.79 -50.63
N THR A 181 23.00 9.84 -50.22
CA THR A 181 23.28 11.22 -50.66
C THR A 181 23.03 12.22 -49.53
N GLY A 182 24.08 12.99 -49.17
CA GLY A 182 23.96 14.42 -48.84
C GLY A 182 23.65 14.86 -47.40
N GLU A 183 24.69 15.20 -46.66
CA GLU A 183 24.74 16.04 -45.44
C GLU A 183 24.22 17.50 -45.66
N PRO A 184 24.01 18.39 -44.64
CA PRO A 184 24.89 18.57 -43.48
C PRO A 184 24.27 18.80 -42.09
N HIS A 185 25.01 18.28 -41.10
CA HIS A 185 25.27 18.78 -39.75
C HIS A 185 24.32 19.82 -39.12
N ARG A 186 23.63 19.40 -38.05
CA ARG A 186 23.26 20.27 -36.94
C ARG A 186 23.79 19.68 -35.63
N SER A 187 24.58 20.48 -34.92
CA SER A 187 25.24 20.17 -33.65
C SER A 187 24.23 19.94 -32.52
N ASP A 188 24.45 18.87 -31.75
CA ASP A 188 23.71 18.52 -30.53
C ASP A 188 24.21 19.35 -29.33
N PRO A 189 23.35 20.16 -28.67
CA PRO A 189 23.74 21.02 -27.57
C PRO A 189 23.46 20.38 -26.20
N THR A 190 24.12 19.28 -25.83
CA THR A 190 23.98 18.72 -24.46
C THR A 190 25.25 18.11 -23.83
N LYS A 191 26.46 18.51 -24.24
CA LYS A 191 27.68 18.21 -23.47
C LYS A 191 28.04 19.36 -22.52
N ARG A 192 27.73 19.21 -21.22
CA ARG A 192 28.34 20.00 -20.14
C ARG A 192 29.83 19.62 -19.99
N PRO A 193 30.76 20.57 -19.82
CA PRO A 193 32.11 20.26 -19.39
C PRO A 193 32.19 20.05 -17.88
N ASN A 194 32.99 19.07 -17.46
CA ASN A 194 33.44 18.90 -16.07
C ASN A 194 34.46 20.00 -15.70
N PRO A 195 34.46 20.54 -14.47
CA PRO A 195 35.50 21.46 -14.02
C PRO A 195 36.76 20.69 -13.60
N ALA A 196 37.89 21.02 -14.24
CA ALA A 196 39.21 20.62 -13.78
C ALA A 196 39.65 21.49 -12.60
N LYS A 197 40.19 20.84 -11.57
CA LYS A 197 41.02 21.44 -10.53
C LYS A 197 42.36 21.79 -11.15
N ASP A 198 42.89 22.97 -10.86
CA ASP A 198 44.33 23.17 -10.76
C ASP A 198 44.66 24.20 -9.68
N SER A 199 45.72 23.85 -8.96
CA SER A 199 46.29 24.49 -7.78
C SER A 199 47.66 25.06 -8.10
N ASN A 200 47.94 26.25 -7.54
CA ASN A 200 49.23 26.89 -7.17
C ASN A 200 49.28 28.34 -7.66
N ALA A 201 49.32 29.37 -6.81
CA ALA A 201 50.26 29.74 -5.73
C ALA A 201 51.44 30.58 -6.24
N THR A 202 51.83 31.57 -5.41
CA THR A 202 52.83 32.67 -5.53
C THR A 202 52.28 33.97 -6.15
N GLY A 203 52.47 35.17 -5.59
CA GLY A 203 53.19 35.63 -4.40
C GLY A 203 53.49 37.14 -4.54
N ASP A 204 53.39 37.87 -3.42
CA ASP A 204 54.11 39.11 -3.06
C ASP A 204 53.70 40.54 -3.51
N LEU A 205 53.77 41.41 -2.49
CA LEU A 205 53.98 42.88 -2.42
C LEU A 205 52.77 43.83 -2.61
N GLN A 206 52.12 44.23 -1.51
CA GLN A 206 52.42 45.45 -0.72
C GLN A 206 51.55 45.51 0.55
#